data_AF-A0A485A8M2-F1
#
_entry.id   AF-A0A485A8M2-F1
#
_cell.length_a   1.000
_cell.length_b   1.000
_cell.length_c   1.000
_cell.angle_alpha   90.00
_cell.angle_beta   90.00
_cell.angle_gamma   90.00
#
_symmetry.space_group_name_H-M   'P 1'
#
loop_
_entity.id
_entity.type
_entity.pdbx_description
1 polymer ?
#
loop_
_entity_poly.entity_id
_entity_poly.type
_entity_poly.pdbx_seq_one_letter_code
_entity_poly.pdbx_strand_id
1 'polypeptide(L)'
;MHARKAAQLAKDESAIETLLAVTPGEILSDGQSPRWRAEIDFAAALSVTPPALTAAHLDRLEEQGLDTLAQLDLLQSAAFFAWANRLMLTLGEPWETD
;
A
#
# COMPACT_ATOMS: atom_id res chain seq x y z
N MET A 1 -12.01 -4.34 -4.97
CA MET A 1 -12.64 -2.99 -5.09
C MET A 1 -11.58 -1.87 -5.07
N HIS A 2 -10.68 -1.84 -4.09
CA HIS A 2 -9.61 -0.82 -3.98
C HIS A 2 -8.65 -0.79 -5.19
N ALA A 3 -8.14 -1.95 -5.64
CA ALA A 3 -7.27 -2.02 -6.81
C ALA A 3 -7.89 -1.39 -8.07
N ARG A 4 -9.15 -1.73 -8.36
CA ARG A 4 -9.91 -1.16 -9.49
C ARG A 4 -10.06 0.37 -9.36
N LYS A 5 -10.35 0.89 -8.17
CA LYS A 5 -10.45 2.34 -7.95
C LYS A 5 -9.10 3.05 -8.11
N ALA A 6 -8.02 2.45 -7.60
CA ALA A 6 -6.68 2.98 -7.72
C ALA A 6 -6.28 3.10 -9.21
N ALA A 7 -6.48 2.04 -9.99
CA ALA A 7 -6.22 2.04 -11.44
C ALA A 7 -7.00 3.15 -12.17
N GLN A 8 -8.30 3.29 -11.89
CA GLN A 8 -9.16 4.31 -12.50
C GLN A 8 -8.72 5.74 -12.19
N LEU A 9 -8.37 6.02 -10.93
CA LEU A 9 -7.99 7.37 -10.49
C LEU A 9 -6.57 7.74 -10.92
N ALA A 10 -5.63 6.79 -10.84
CA ALA A 10 -4.26 6.97 -11.31
C ALA A 10 -4.15 7.03 -12.84
N LYS A 11 -5.17 6.50 -13.55
CA LYS A 11 -5.17 6.30 -15.01
C LYS A 11 -3.99 5.43 -15.46
N ASP A 12 -3.63 4.47 -14.61
CA ASP A 12 -2.50 3.56 -14.81
C ASP A 12 -2.92 2.16 -14.32
N GLU A 13 -3.54 1.42 -15.23
CA GLU A 13 -3.96 0.03 -14.97
C GLU A 13 -2.74 -0.89 -14.83
N SER A 14 -1.67 -0.60 -15.58
CA SER A 14 -0.46 -1.42 -15.62
C SER A 14 0.26 -1.47 -14.29
N ALA A 15 0.39 -0.34 -13.59
CA ALA A 15 1.01 -0.29 -12.25
C ALA A 15 0.25 -1.17 -11.24
N ILE A 16 -1.09 -1.19 -11.31
CA ILE A 16 -1.90 -2.03 -10.43
C ILE A 16 -1.78 -3.50 -10.79
N GLU A 17 -1.79 -3.84 -12.08
CA GLU A 17 -1.57 -5.21 -12.55
C GLU A 17 -0.20 -5.73 -12.13
N THR A 18 0.86 -4.93 -12.29
CA THR A 18 2.22 -5.26 -11.84
C THR A 18 2.25 -5.56 -10.34
N LEU A 19 1.61 -4.72 -9.51
CA LEU A 19 1.55 -4.94 -8.07
C LEU A 19 0.81 -6.24 -7.69
N LEU A 20 -0.31 -6.52 -8.36
CA LEU A 20 -1.13 -7.71 -8.08
C LEU A 20 -0.50 -9.01 -8.60
N ALA A 21 0.37 -8.91 -9.60
CA ALA A 21 1.06 -10.06 -10.18
C ALA A 21 2.27 -10.53 -9.36
N VAL A 22 2.70 -9.78 -8.33
CA VAL A 22 3.85 -10.16 -7.49
C VAL A 22 3.56 -11.45 -6.73
N THR A 23 4.47 -12.41 -6.86
CA THR A 23 4.35 -13.68 -6.12
C THR A 23 4.58 -13.45 -4.63
N PRO A 24 3.80 -14.09 -3.74
CA PRO A 24 4.05 -13.99 -2.30
C PRO A 24 5.50 -14.34 -1.93
N GLY A 25 6.17 -13.44 -1.22
CA GLY A 25 7.58 -13.57 -0.82
C GLY A 25 8.56 -12.84 -1.74
N GLU A 26 8.13 -12.33 -2.90
CA GLU A 26 8.93 -11.47 -3.76
C GLU A 26 8.83 -9.99 -3.34
N ILE A 27 9.62 -9.15 -4.01
CA ILE A 27 9.65 -7.70 -3.76
C ILE A 27 8.37 -7.08 -4.33
N LEU A 28 7.49 -6.59 -3.45
CA LEU A 28 6.18 -6.05 -3.80
C LEU A 28 6.22 -4.86 -4.78
N SER A 29 7.30 -4.09 -4.75
CA SER A 29 7.49 -2.92 -5.59
C SER A 29 8.26 -3.20 -6.89
N ASP A 30 8.51 -4.46 -7.22
CA ASP A 30 9.27 -4.79 -8.43
C ASP A 30 8.53 -4.36 -9.70
N GLY A 31 9.28 -3.93 -10.71
CA GLY A 31 8.72 -3.38 -11.96
C GLY A 31 8.00 -2.03 -11.83
N GLN A 32 7.90 -1.45 -10.64
CA GLN A 32 7.20 -0.18 -10.43
C GLN A 32 8.06 1.06 -10.74
N SER A 33 7.39 2.16 -11.08
CA SER A 33 8.04 3.47 -11.21
C SER A 33 8.63 3.92 -9.87
N PRO A 34 9.61 4.84 -9.85
CA PRO A 34 10.25 5.28 -8.61
C PRO A 34 9.27 5.79 -7.54
N ARG A 35 8.24 6.54 -7.97
CA ARG A 35 7.20 7.03 -7.05
C ARG A 35 6.33 5.91 -6.49
N TRP A 36 5.80 5.04 -7.35
CA TRP A 36 5.00 3.89 -6.90
C TRP A 36 5.79 2.98 -5.97
N ARG A 37 7.06 2.74 -6.28
CA ARG A 37 7.96 1.97 -5.42
C ARG A 37 8.07 2.57 -4.03
N ALA A 38 8.32 3.87 -3.92
CA ALA A 38 8.44 4.53 -2.62
C ALA A 38 7.14 4.44 -1.80
N GLU A 39 5.98 4.66 -2.43
CA GLU A 39 4.67 4.56 -1.78
C GLU A 39 4.35 3.11 -1.34
N ILE A 40 4.65 2.11 -2.19
CA ILE A 40 4.45 0.68 -1.91
C ILE A 40 5.36 0.22 -0.76
N ASP A 41 6.65 0.53 -0.81
CA ASP A 41 7.63 0.16 0.22
C ASP A 41 7.24 0.77 1.58
N PHE A 42 6.85 2.04 1.58
CA PHE A 42 6.36 2.73 2.78
C PHE A 42 5.14 2.02 3.38
N ALA A 43 4.12 1.74 2.56
CA ALA A 43 2.90 1.09 3.02
C ALA A 43 3.15 -0.34 3.50
N ALA A 44 4.02 -1.09 2.83
CA ALA A 44 4.42 -2.44 3.21
C ALA A 44 5.16 -2.45 4.55
N ALA A 45 6.14 -1.56 4.73
CA ALA A 45 6.91 -1.42 5.96
C ALA A 45 6.03 -1.03 7.16
N LEU A 46 5.00 -0.20 6.94
CA LEU A 46 4.03 0.15 7.99
C LEU A 46 3.09 -1.01 8.34
N SER A 47 2.82 -1.91 7.40
CA SER A 47 1.79 -2.96 7.55
C SER A 47 2.25 -4.19 8.33
N VAL A 48 3.55 -4.43 8.45
CA VAL A 48 4.10 -5.56 9.23
C VAL A 48 3.96 -5.35 10.75
N THR A 49 4.12 -6.42 11.54
CA THR A 49 4.03 -6.37 13.01
C THR A 49 5.28 -7.00 13.65
N PRO A 50 6.11 -6.22 14.38
CA PRO A 50 6.02 -4.77 14.57
C PRO A 50 6.24 -3.98 13.26
N PRO A 51 5.76 -2.72 13.15
CA PRO A 51 6.03 -1.89 11.98
C PRO A 51 7.54 -1.72 11.76
N ALA A 52 7.97 -1.81 10.50
CA ALA A 52 9.36 -1.69 10.08
C ALA A 52 9.67 -0.36 9.38
N LEU A 53 8.76 0.61 9.47
CA LEU A 53 8.92 1.94 8.87
C LEU A 53 10.12 2.68 9.49
N THR A 54 10.92 3.35 8.66
CA THR A 54 12.13 4.08 9.05
C THR A 54 12.23 5.41 8.34
N ALA A 55 13.13 6.30 8.80
CA ALA A 55 13.39 7.59 8.14
C ALA A 55 13.76 7.45 6.66
N ALA A 56 14.50 6.39 6.28
CA ALA A 56 14.86 6.14 4.89
C ALA A 56 13.64 5.95 3.96
N HIS A 57 12.49 5.52 4.49
CA HIS A 57 11.26 5.47 3.69
C HIS A 57 10.68 6.86 3.46
N LEU A 58 10.76 7.76 4.46
CA LEU A 58 10.32 9.15 4.34
C LEU A 58 11.20 9.91 3.34
N ASP A 59 12.52 9.75 3.43
CA ASP A 59 13.48 10.37 2.54
C ASP A 59 13.18 10.00 1.07
N ARG A 60 12.89 8.73 0.79
CA ARG A 60 12.48 8.27 -0.55
C ARG A 60 11.18 8.87 -1.04
N LEU A 61 10.22 9.16 -0.15
CA LEU A 61 8.98 9.85 -0.56
C LEU A 61 9.26 11.32 -0.89
N GLU A 62 10.10 11.98 -0.11
CA GLU A 62 10.53 13.36 -0.36
C GLU A 62 11.28 13.49 -1.69
N GLU A 63 12.16 12.54 -2.02
CA GLU A 63 12.84 12.44 -3.32
C GLU A 63 11.86 12.34 -4.51
N GLN A 64 10.65 11.82 -4.28
CA GLN A 64 9.57 11.71 -5.28
C GLN A 64 8.58 12.88 -5.23
N GLY A 65 8.89 13.92 -4.46
CA GLY A 65 8.12 15.15 -4.35
C GLY A 65 6.87 15.03 -3.48
N LEU A 66 6.80 14.04 -2.58
CA LEU A 66 5.76 13.99 -1.56
C LEU A 66 6.21 14.83 -0.37
N ASP A 67 5.55 15.99 -0.20
CA ASP A 67 5.75 16.85 0.97
C ASP A 67 5.19 16.24 2.26
N THR A 68 5.38 16.93 3.38
CA THR A 68 4.94 16.45 4.70
C THR A 68 3.45 16.12 4.76
N LEU A 69 2.58 16.87 4.09
CA LEU A 69 1.15 16.61 4.10
C LEU A 69 0.81 15.38 3.27
N ALA A 70 1.42 15.23 2.09
CA ALA A 70 1.26 14.03 1.27
C ALA A 70 1.77 12.77 1.99
N GLN A 71 2.88 12.86 2.72
CA GLN A 71 3.40 11.77 3.54
C GLN A 71 2.46 11.42 4.69
N LEU A 72 1.87 12.43 5.36
CA LEU A 72 0.88 12.23 6.42
C LEU A 72 -0.38 11.54 5.87
N ASP A 73 -0.88 11.97 4.71
CA ASP A 73 -2.04 11.37 4.05
C ASP A 73 -1.78 9.90 3.71
N LEU A 74 -0.58 9.57 3.21
CA LEU A 74 -0.18 8.19 2.92
C LEU A 74 -0.11 7.35 4.20
N LEU A 75 0.50 7.87 5.26
CA LEU A 75 0.58 7.22 6.58
C LEU A 75 -0.83 6.91 7.11
N GLN A 76 -1.72 7.89 7.11
CA GLN A 76 -3.09 7.73 7.62
C GLN A 76 -3.88 6.72 6.79
N SER A 77 -3.73 6.76 5.46
CA SER A 77 -4.35 5.80 4.55
C SER A 77 -3.88 4.37 4.82
N ALA A 78 -2.57 4.15 4.89
CA ALA A 78 -1.99 2.83 5.15
C ALA A 78 -2.34 2.31 6.56
N ALA A 79 -2.31 3.18 7.58
CA ALA A 79 -2.72 2.82 8.94
C ALA A 79 -4.20 2.42 9.03
N PHE A 80 -5.08 3.15 8.34
CA PHE A 80 -6.50 2.83 8.26
C PHE A 80 -6.75 1.43 7.67
N PHE A 81 -6.08 1.10 6.56
CA PHE A 81 -6.20 -0.23 5.96
C PHE A 81 -5.56 -1.33 6.82
N ALA A 82 -4.43 -1.07 7.46
CA ALA A 82 -3.82 -2.03 8.38
C ALA A 82 -4.74 -2.35 9.57
N TRP A 83 -5.49 -1.37 10.08
CA TRP A 83 -6.53 -1.59 11.09
C TRP A 83 -7.73 -2.36 10.51
N ALA A 84 -8.26 -1.93 9.35
CA ALA A 84 -9.41 -2.57 8.73
C ALA A 84 -9.14 -4.05 8.37
N ASN A 85 -7.94 -4.37 7.90
CA ASN A 85 -7.53 -5.74 7.61
C ASN A 85 -7.53 -6.61 8.88
N ARG A 86 -7.02 -6.09 10.01
CA ARG A 86 -7.07 -6.80 11.30
C ARG A 86 -8.50 -6.99 11.81
N LEU A 87 -9.36 -6.00 11.60
CA LEU A 87 -10.79 -6.10 11.94
C LEU A 87 -11.45 -7.23 11.13
N MET A 88 -11.25 -7.25 9.81
CA MET A 88 -11.84 -8.27 8.94
C MET A 88 -11.37 -9.68 9.29
N LEU A 89 -10.08 -9.87 9.59
CA LEU A 89 -9.54 -11.15 10.04
C LEU A 89 -10.14 -11.65 11.37
N THR A 90 -10.63 -10.73 12.22
CA THR A 90 -11.27 -11.08 13.50
C THR A 90 -12.74 -11.46 13.33
N LEU A 91 -13.43 -10.93 12.31
CA LEU A 91 -14.86 -11.17 12.08
C LEU A 91 -15.14 -12.53 11.43
N GLY A 92 -14.16 -13.18 10.80
CA GLY A 92 -14.33 -14.44 10.08
C GLY A 92 -14.94 -14.28 8.69
N GLU A 93 -15.36 -15.39 8.08
CA GLU A 93 -15.99 -15.34 6.76
C GLU A 93 -17.42 -14.75 6.82
N PRO A 94 -17.85 -14.01 5.80
CA PRO A 94 -19.22 -13.53 5.72
C PRO A 94 -20.19 -14.72 5.78
N TRP A 95 -21.25 -14.60 6.58
CA TRP A 95 -22.32 -15.58 6.54
C TRP A 95 -23.09 -15.41 5.23
N GLU A 96 -23.18 -16.46 4.42
CA GLU A 96 -24.06 -16.49 3.25
C GLU A 96 -25.42 -17.07 3.68
N THR A 97 -26.51 -16.34 3.41
CA THR A 97 -27.86 -16.93 3.39
C THR A 97 -28.03 -17.69 2.09
N ASP A 98 -28.38 -18.97 2.17
CA ASP A 98 -28.95 -19.75 1.06
C ASP A 98 -30.22 -19.09 0.48
#